data_AF-A0A1X7SKH5-F1
#
_entry.id   AF-A0A1X7SKH5-F1
#
_cell.length_a   1.000
_cell.length_b   1.000
_cell.length_c   1.000
_cell.angle_alpha   90.00
_cell.angle_beta   90.00
_cell.angle_gamma   90.00
#
_symmetry.space_group_name_H-M   'P 1'
#
loop_
_entity.id
_entity.type
_entity.pdbx_description
1 polymer ?
#
loop_
_entity_poly.entity_id
_entity_poly.type
_entity_poly.pdbx_seq_one_letter_code
_entity_poly.pdbx_strand_id
1 'polypeptide(L)'
;YFSHVDVCYYHPDWHSIRVKGQFPRHAPSHLEVLTFQTFESTEVKVCLYQPSYRGCREESYKKVDILLLLVRYDDRGGSLDKLEGSLQFPSECIATSKHNMTSVVTCSAILNPGRYSVIPLSFKNWHATLSHESPVPYVIGLFSAKVIEWVERAPTKPGYLSESLFLLARKEGTLRSFNHHLKLYDVHISRSLWFVVIENHDKFYHYRISIDFTGTINLKLSRNVLQIDDYVPPQH
;
A
#
# COMPACT_ATOMS: atom_id res chain seq x y z
N TYR A 1 10.77 -32.65 -14.10
CA TYR A 1 10.47 -31.80 -12.92
C TYR A 1 10.42 -30.35 -13.36
N PHE A 2 9.36 -29.61 -13.00
CA PHE A 2 9.27 -28.18 -13.28
C PHE A 2 9.84 -27.38 -12.10
N SER A 3 10.66 -26.36 -12.37
CA SER A 3 11.20 -25.45 -11.34
C SER A 3 10.25 -24.29 -11.01
N HIS A 4 9.26 -24.04 -11.86
CA HIS A 4 8.24 -23.01 -11.68
C HIS A 4 6.98 -23.35 -12.49
N VAL A 5 5.79 -23.13 -11.91
CA VAL A 5 4.50 -23.26 -12.58
C VAL A 5 3.77 -21.93 -12.43
N ASP A 6 3.51 -21.25 -13.54
CA ASP A 6 2.70 -20.03 -13.59
C ASP A 6 1.26 -20.40 -13.95
N VAL A 7 0.36 -20.38 -12.98
CA VAL A 7 -1.07 -20.59 -13.21
C VAL A 7 -1.72 -19.23 -13.47
N CYS A 8 -2.07 -18.97 -14.73
CA CYS A 8 -2.88 -17.81 -15.08
C CYS A 8 -4.28 -18.00 -14.51
N TYR A 9 -4.71 -17.09 -13.63
CA TYR A 9 -6.09 -17.02 -13.20
C TYR A 9 -6.94 -16.54 -14.38
N TYR A 10 -7.58 -17.48 -15.08
CA TYR A 10 -8.45 -17.18 -16.20
C TYR A 10 -9.88 -17.54 -15.80
N HIS A 11 -10.71 -16.50 -15.66
CA HIS A 11 -12.15 -16.66 -15.61
C HIS A 11 -12.70 -16.06 -16.90
N PRO A 12 -13.27 -16.87 -17.82
CA PRO A 12 -13.63 -16.43 -19.17
C PRO A 12 -14.59 -15.24 -19.17
N ASP A 13 -15.47 -15.18 -18.17
CA ASP A 13 -16.50 -14.14 -18.05
C ASP A 13 -16.04 -12.89 -17.27
N TRP A 14 -14.77 -12.80 -16.85
CA TRP A 14 -14.29 -11.64 -16.11
C TRP A 14 -13.66 -10.60 -17.03
N HIS A 15 -13.95 -9.33 -16.74
CA HIS A 15 -13.25 -8.21 -17.33
C HIS A 15 -11.82 -8.15 -16.79
N SER A 16 -10.86 -7.77 -17.64
CA SER A 16 -9.46 -7.64 -17.23
C SER A 16 -8.83 -6.38 -17.80
N ILE A 17 -8.11 -5.66 -16.93
CA ILE A 17 -7.37 -4.45 -17.26
C ILE A 17 -5.95 -4.60 -16.74
N ARG A 18 -4.97 -4.18 -17.53
CA ARG A 18 -3.55 -4.19 -17.13
C ARG A 18 -2.95 -2.81 -17.28
N VAL A 19 -2.37 -2.30 -16.20
CA VAL A 19 -1.75 -0.98 -16.16
C VAL A 19 -0.30 -1.13 -15.73
N LYS A 20 0.64 -0.74 -16.59
CA LYS A 20 2.07 -0.69 -16.27
C LYS A 20 2.32 0.43 -15.26
N GLY A 21 3.42 0.40 -14.53
CA GLY A 21 3.86 1.48 -13.64
C GLY A 21 5.32 1.29 -13.19
N GLN A 22 5.79 2.14 -12.29
CA GLN A 22 7.15 2.10 -11.76
C GLN A 22 7.15 2.41 -10.26
N PHE A 23 7.92 1.66 -9.47
CA PHE A 23 8.06 1.95 -8.05
C PHE A 23 8.89 3.21 -7.82
N PRO A 24 8.48 4.07 -6.86
CA PRO A 24 9.28 5.23 -6.49
C PRO A 24 10.59 4.78 -5.83
N ARG A 25 11.67 5.55 -6.08
CA ARG A 25 13.02 5.27 -5.55
C ARG A 25 13.24 5.76 -4.11
N HIS A 26 12.35 6.61 -3.63
CA HIS A 26 12.39 7.18 -2.29
C HIS A 26 10.99 7.06 -1.68
N ALA A 27 10.90 7.19 -0.35
CA ALA A 27 9.61 7.32 0.30
C ALA A 27 8.84 8.50 -0.33
N PRO A 28 7.70 8.26 -1.00
CA PRO A 28 7.04 9.28 -1.80
C PRO A 28 6.37 10.33 -0.91
N SER A 29 6.62 11.61 -1.16
CA SER A 29 5.79 12.71 -0.63
C SER A 29 4.41 12.74 -1.29
N HIS A 30 4.37 12.37 -2.59
CA HIS A 30 3.16 12.18 -3.37
C HIS A 30 3.22 10.83 -4.08
N LEU A 31 2.13 10.07 -4.03
CA LEU A 31 2.00 8.79 -4.70
C LEU A 31 1.11 8.95 -5.94
N GLU A 32 1.45 8.24 -7.01
CA GLU A 32 0.50 8.03 -8.11
C GLU A 32 -0.14 6.66 -7.90
N VAL A 33 -1.48 6.64 -7.80
CA VAL A 33 -2.25 5.41 -7.56
C VAL A 33 -3.15 5.11 -8.74
N LEU A 34 -3.53 3.85 -8.92
CA LEU A 34 -4.54 3.48 -9.90
C LEU A 34 -5.92 3.59 -9.25
N THR A 35 -6.81 4.40 -9.81
CA THR A 35 -8.20 4.54 -9.35
C THR A 35 -9.16 3.86 -10.30
N PHE A 36 -10.31 3.44 -9.78
CA PHE A 36 -11.42 2.91 -10.57
C PHE A 36 -12.74 3.06 -9.81
N GLN A 37 -13.85 2.95 -10.55
CA GLN A 37 -15.21 3.02 -10.01
C GLN A 37 -15.99 1.75 -10.35
N THR A 38 -16.80 1.30 -9.39
CA THR A 38 -17.79 0.24 -9.57
C THR A 38 -19.19 0.81 -9.37
N PHE A 39 -20.15 0.37 -10.20
CA PHE A 39 -21.56 0.79 -10.11
C PHE A 39 -22.48 -0.31 -9.56
N GLU A 40 -21.98 -1.55 -9.52
CA GLU A 40 -22.67 -2.72 -8.99
C GLU A 40 -21.76 -3.45 -8.01
N SER A 41 -22.34 -4.29 -7.16
CA SER A 41 -21.57 -5.19 -6.32
C SER A 41 -20.81 -6.19 -7.20
N THR A 42 -19.49 -6.28 -7.04
CA THR A 42 -18.63 -7.03 -7.96
C THR A 42 -17.48 -7.72 -7.24
N GLU A 43 -17.24 -8.98 -7.57
CA GLU A 43 -16.02 -9.66 -7.15
C GLU A 43 -14.84 -9.13 -7.95
N VAL A 44 -13.75 -8.81 -7.24
CA VAL A 44 -12.51 -8.36 -7.86
C VAL A 44 -11.32 -9.18 -7.39
N LYS A 45 -10.34 -9.25 -8.27
CA LYS A 45 -9.00 -9.75 -7.98
C LYS A 45 -7.99 -8.76 -8.52
N VAL A 46 -7.10 -8.30 -7.67
CA VAL A 46 -6.06 -7.34 -8.02
C VAL A 46 -4.71 -8.00 -7.84
N CYS A 47 -3.91 -7.98 -8.90
CA CYS A 47 -2.57 -8.56 -8.93
C CYS A 47 -1.54 -7.45 -9.15
N LEU A 48 -0.44 -7.51 -8.42
CA LEU A 48 0.73 -6.68 -8.65
C LEU A 48 1.87 -7.59 -9.13
N TYR A 49 2.27 -7.39 -10.38
CA TYR A 49 3.37 -8.11 -11.01
C TYR A 49 4.61 -7.23 -11.04
N GLN A 50 5.76 -7.81 -10.76
CA GLN A 50 7.06 -7.25 -11.11
C GLN A 50 7.72 -8.14 -12.17
N PRO A 51 8.71 -7.63 -12.93
CA PRO A 51 9.49 -8.46 -13.83
C PRO A 51 9.95 -9.74 -13.13
N SER A 52 9.94 -10.83 -13.87
CA SER A 52 10.59 -12.07 -13.48
C SER A 52 11.84 -12.26 -14.32
N TYR A 53 12.72 -13.15 -13.87
CA TYR A 53 13.93 -13.54 -14.59
C TYR A 53 13.67 -13.90 -16.08
N ARG A 54 12.48 -14.41 -16.41
CA ARG A 54 12.09 -14.79 -17.78
C ARG A 54 11.83 -13.60 -18.72
N GLY A 55 11.69 -12.39 -18.19
CA GLY A 55 11.31 -11.18 -18.94
C GLY A 55 12.42 -10.13 -19.09
N CYS A 56 13.61 -10.36 -18.54
CA CYS A 56 14.74 -9.42 -18.59
C CYS A 56 16.05 -10.15 -18.97
N ARG A 57 16.98 -9.43 -19.62
CA ARG A 57 18.37 -9.88 -19.72
C ARG A 57 18.98 -9.93 -18.30
N GLU A 58 19.78 -10.96 -17.99
CA GLU A 58 20.30 -11.29 -16.64
C GLU A 58 20.84 -10.10 -15.83
N GLU A 59 21.46 -9.12 -16.49
CA GLU A 59 22.23 -8.05 -15.85
C GLU A 59 21.40 -6.89 -15.27
N SER A 60 20.09 -6.80 -15.56
CA SER A 60 19.23 -5.70 -15.08
C SER A 60 18.07 -6.14 -14.17
N TYR A 61 18.04 -7.42 -13.79
CA TYR A 61 16.97 -7.98 -12.97
C TYR A 61 17.11 -7.57 -11.49
N LYS A 62 16.30 -6.60 -11.05
CA LYS A 62 16.18 -6.23 -9.63
C LYS A 62 14.82 -6.67 -9.08
N LYS A 63 14.81 -7.78 -8.34
CA LYS A 63 13.63 -8.22 -7.58
C LYS A 63 13.49 -7.41 -6.30
N VAL A 64 12.33 -6.80 -6.09
CA VAL A 64 12.01 -6.04 -4.88
C VAL A 64 10.94 -6.74 -4.05
N ASP A 65 10.78 -6.34 -2.81
CA ASP A 65 9.56 -6.65 -2.06
C ASP A 65 8.38 -5.90 -2.66
N ILE A 66 7.24 -6.57 -2.79
CA ILE A 66 6.02 -5.98 -3.30
C ILE A 66 4.87 -6.20 -2.31
N LEU A 67 4.07 -5.16 -2.12
CA LEU A 67 2.83 -5.14 -1.37
C LEU A 67 1.78 -4.36 -2.18
N LEU A 68 0.55 -4.82 -2.10
CA LEU A 68 -0.61 -4.22 -2.73
C LEU A 68 -1.67 -3.90 -1.67
N LEU A 69 -2.15 -2.65 -1.67
CA LEU A 69 -3.33 -2.23 -0.91
C LEU A 69 -4.47 -1.86 -1.87
N LEU A 70 -5.68 -2.26 -1.50
CA LEU A 70 -6.92 -1.83 -2.12
C LEU A 70 -7.71 -1.05 -1.07
N VAL A 71 -7.97 0.22 -1.33
CA VAL A 71 -8.69 1.10 -0.40
C VAL A 71 -9.88 1.74 -1.10
N ARG A 72 -10.92 2.04 -0.33
CA ARG A 72 -12.07 2.85 -0.75
C ARG A 72 -11.80 4.30 -0.40
N TYR A 73 -12.25 5.22 -1.23
CA TYR A 73 -12.30 6.64 -0.91
C TYR A 73 -13.68 7.19 -1.25
N ASP A 74 -14.15 8.15 -0.45
CA ASP A 74 -15.47 8.75 -0.64
C ASP A 74 -15.34 10.16 -1.22
N ASP A 75 -16.26 10.51 -2.13
CA ASP A 75 -16.36 11.86 -2.69
C ASP A 75 -17.19 12.80 -1.81
N ARG A 76 -17.50 12.40 -0.57
CA ARG A 76 -18.37 13.15 0.36
C ARG A 76 -17.68 14.35 1.02
N GLY A 77 -16.46 14.69 0.62
CA GLY A 77 -15.78 15.90 1.05
C GLY A 77 -16.52 17.14 0.53
N GLY A 78 -16.89 18.04 1.44
CA GLY A 78 -17.52 19.31 1.10
C GLY A 78 -16.71 20.13 0.08
N SER A 79 -17.39 21.00 -0.64
CA SER A 79 -16.90 21.79 -1.79
C SER A 79 -15.61 22.61 -1.57
N LEU A 80 -15.11 22.71 -0.33
CA LEU A 80 -13.92 23.49 0.04
C LEU A 80 -12.59 22.75 -0.20
N ASP A 81 -12.57 21.41 -0.19
CA ASP A 81 -11.36 20.58 -0.34
C ASP A 81 -11.11 20.09 -1.78
N LYS A 82 -11.89 20.61 -2.73
CA LYS A 82 -11.63 20.52 -4.18
C LYS A 82 -10.49 21.45 -4.61
N LEU A 83 -9.48 21.64 -3.75
CA LEU A 83 -8.24 22.25 -4.18
C LEU A 83 -7.56 21.27 -5.16
N GLU A 84 -7.64 21.63 -6.44
CA GLU A 84 -6.74 21.23 -7.52
C GLU A 84 -6.49 19.72 -7.68
N GLY A 85 -7.45 19.00 -8.26
CA GLY A 85 -7.21 17.74 -8.98
C GLY A 85 -6.67 16.53 -8.19
N SER A 86 -6.53 16.64 -6.87
CA SER A 86 -5.89 15.62 -6.04
C SER A 86 -6.91 14.70 -5.36
N LEU A 87 -6.60 13.40 -5.29
CA LEU A 87 -7.50 12.37 -4.76
C LEU A 87 -7.87 12.61 -3.27
N GLN A 88 -9.14 12.41 -2.92
CA GLN A 88 -9.60 12.47 -1.52
C GLN A 88 -9.03 11.33 -0.69
N PHE A 89 -8.77 11.57 0.60
CA PHE A 89 -8.22 10.55 1.49
C PHE A 89 -9.07 9.27 1.51
N PRO A 90 -8.43 8.10 1.66
CA PRO A 90 -9.15 6.84 1.75
C PRO A 90 -10.02 6.82 3.01
N SER A 91 -11.16 6.15 2.94
CA SER A 91 -12.10 5.96 4.05
C SER A 91 -12.10 4.54 4.61
N GLU A 92 -11.65 3.55 3.83
CA GLU A 92 -11.63 2.16 4.26
C GLU A 92 -10.51 1.36 3.59
N CYS A 93 -9.83 0.49 4.36
CA CYS A 93 -8.96 -0.54 3.79
C CYS A 93 -9.79 -1.77 3.40
N ILE A 94 -9.92 -2.01 2.10
CA ILE A 94 -10.75 -3.11 1.58
C ILE A 94 -9.99 -4.43 1.59
N ALA A 95 -8.76 -4.44 1.08
CA ALA A 95 -7.94 -5.64 1.07
C ALA A 95 -6.45 -5.29 1.00
N THR A 96 -5.63 -6.22 1.48
CA THR A 96 -4.18 -6.18 1.32
C THR A 96 -3.70 -7.53 0.79
N SER A 97 -2.61 -7.51 0.04
CA SER A 97 -1.91 -8.74 -0.34
C SER A 97 -0.89 -9.13 0.74
N LYS A 98 -0.33 -10.34 0.64
CA LYS A 98 0.87 -10.67 1.41
C LYS A 98 2.04 -9.84 0.89
N HIS A 99 2.83 -9.25 1.80
CA HIS A 99 4.13 -8.69 1.47
C HIS A 99 5.12 -9.81 1.16
N ASN A 100 5.76 -9.79 -0.02
CA ASN A 100 6.74 -10.79 -0.39
C ASN A 100 7.70 -10.30 -1.49
N MET A 101 8.87 -10.95 -1.59
CA MET A 101 9.78 -10.82 -2.73
C MET A 101 9.45 -11.89 -3.79
N THR A 102 8.23 -11.88 -4.33
CA THR A 102 7.74 -12.79 -5.39
C THR A 102 7.49 -12.03 -6.68
N SER A 103 7.42 -12.72 -7.82
CA SER A 103 7.09 -12.07 -9.11
C SER A 103 5.67 -11.47 -9.13
N VAL A 104 4.77 -12.00 -8.29
CA VAL A 104 3.38 -11.54 -8.17
C VAL A 104 2.91 -11.61 -6.72
N VAL A 105 2.09 -10.63 -6.33
CA VAL A 105 1.23 -10.68 -5.14
C VAL A 105 -0.20 -10.33 -5.55
N THR A 106 -1.17 -10.79 -4.76
CA THR A 106 -2.58 -10.69 -5.12
C THR A 106 -3.44 -10.45 -3.89
N CYS A 107 -4.53 -9.70 -4.06
CA CYS A 107 -5.65 -9.67 -3.12
C CYS A 107 -6.98 -9.83 -3.88
N SER A 108 -8.01 -10.25 -3.16
CA SER A 108 -9.37 -10.43 -3.70
C SER A 108 -10.37 -9.85 -2.71
N ALA A 109 -11.47 -9.31 -3.22
CA ALA A 109 -12.53 -8.71 -2.43
C ALA A 109 -13.86 -8.70 -3.19
N ILE A 110 -14.96 -8.55 -2.47
CA ILE A 110 -16.25 -8.17 -3.04
C ILE A 110 -16.42 -6.67 -2.78
N LEU A 111 -16.57 -5.90 -3.86
CA LEU A 111 -16.71 -4.45 -3.81
C LEU A 111 -18.16 -4.06 -3.91
N ASN A 112 -18.63 -3.18 -3.03
CA ASN A 112 -19.89 -2.48 -3.22
C ASN A 112 -19.73 -1.33 -4.24
N PRO A 113 -20.82 -0.75 -4.77
CA PRO A 113 -20.72 0.46 -5.60
C PRO A 113 -19.92 1.56 -4.89
N GLY A 114 -18.98 2.17 -5.60
CA GLY A 114 -18.08 3.18 -5.04
C GLY A 114 -16.79 3.35 -5.82
N ARG A 115 -15.90 4.15 -5.25
CA ARG A 115 -14.59 4.46 -5.83
C ARG A 115 -13.46 3.87 -5.00
N TYR A 116 -12.46 3.37 -5.70
CA TYR A 116 -11.39 2.58 -5.13
C TYR A 116 -10.05 2.99 -5.69
N SER A 117 -9.00 2.90 -4.88
CA SER A 117 -7.63 3.07 -5.32
C SER A 117 -6.77 1.85 -4.98
N VAL A 118 -5.85 1.56 -5.87
CA VAL A 118 -4.86 0.49 -5.77
C VAL A 118 -3.49 1.12 -5.56
N ILE A 119 -2.87 0.76 -4.45
CA ILE A 119 -1.59 1.32 -3.99
C ILE A 119 -0.52 0.22 -4.12
N PRO A 120 0.35 0.30 -5.14
CA PRO A 120 1.50 -0.59 -5.26
C PRO A 120 2.66 -0.06 -4.40
N LEU A 121 3.23 -0.92 -3.55
CA LEU A 121 4.29 -0.56 -2.62
C LEU A 121 5.49 -1.48 -2.74
N SER A 122 6.67 -0.91 -2.49
CA SER A 122 7.94 -1.62 -2.35
C SER A 122 8.82 -0.86 -1.37
N PHE A 123 8.96 -1.36 -0.14
CA PHE A 123 9.65 -0.65 0.93
C PHE A 123 11.18 -0.73 0.79
N LYS A 124 11.73 -1.85 0.28
CA LYS A 124 13.18 -1.92 0.04
C LYS A 124 13.62 -0.97 -1.07
N ASN A 125 12.74 -0.65 -2.01
CA ASN A 125 13.06 0.23 -3.12
C ASN A 125 13.19 1.71 -2.70
N TRP A 126 12.63 2.13 -1.56
CA TRP A 126 12.72 3.51 -1.05
C TRP A 126 14.11 3.93 -0.58
N HIS A 127 15.02 2.97 -0.44
CA HIS A 127 16.40 3.20 -0.03
C HIS A 127 17.39 2.93 -1.17
N ALA A 128 16.95 3.00 -2.42
CA ALA A 128 17.84 2.89 -3.57
C ALA A 128 18.72 4.15 -3.65
N THR A 129 19.86 4.12 -2.95
CA THR A 129 20.79 5.24 -2.77
C THR A 129 21.56 5.64 -4.03
N LEU A 130 21.41 4.90 -5.14
CA LEU A 130 22.18 5.11 -6.36
C LEU A 130 21.30 5.71 -7.46
N SER A 131 21.65 6.93 -7.89
CA SER A 131 21.01 7.68 -8.99
C SER A 131 21.03 6.92 -10.34
N HIS A 132 21.95 5.99 -10.51
CA HIS A 132 22.20 5.26 -11.76
C HIS A 132 21.34 4.00 -11.96
N GLU A 133 20.60 3.53 -10.96
CA GLU A 133 19.73 2.37 -11.13
C GLU A 133 18.44 2.74 -11.86
N SER A 134 18.00 1.91 -12.82
CA SER A 134 16.73 2.13 -13.52
C SER A 134 15.52 1.93 -12.58
N PRO A 135 14.41 2.68 -12.74
CA PRO A 135 13.21 2.47 -11.92
C PRO A 135 12.71 1.03 -12.07
N VAL A 136 12.30 0.41 -10.97
CA VAL A 136 11.77 -0.97 -11.00
C VAL A 136 10.34 -0.92 -11.54
N PRO A 137 10.06 -1.50 -12.73
CA PRO A 137 8.73 -1.45 -13.30
C PRO A 137 7.80 -2.48 -12.62
N TYR A 138 6.51 -2.23 -12.70
CA TYR A 138 5.47 -3.17 -12.29
C TYR A 138 4.29 -3.17 -13.28
N VAL A 139 3.40 -4.14 -13.14
CA VAL A 139 2.10 -4.18 -13.80
C VAL A 139 1.02 -4.47 -12.76
N ILE A 140 -0.02 -3.64 -12.70
CA ILE A 140 -1.25 -3.96 -11.97
C ILE A 140 -2.18 -4.68 -12.94
N GLY A 141 -2.66 -5.85 -12.56
CA GLY A 141 -3.77 -6.55 -13.22
C GLY A 141 -5.02 -6.45 -12.37
N LEU A 142 -6.07 -5.84 -12.92
CA LEU A 142 -7.37 -5.71 -12.27
C LEU A 142 -8.36 -6.60 -13.01
N PHE A 143 -8.91 -7.58 -12.30
CA PHE A 143 -9.87 -8.55 -12.84
C PHE A 143 -11.18 -8.43 -12.07
N SER A 144 -12.31 -8.39 -12.76
CA SER A 144 -13.62 -8.18 -12.13
C SER A 144 -14.75 -8.96 -12.81
N ALA A 145 -15.70 -9.43 -12.01
CA ALA A 145 -16.88 -10.16 -12.51
C ALA A 145 -17.90 -9.25 -13.22
N LYS A 146 -17.89 -7.95 -12.90
CA LYS A 146 -18.69 -6.90 -13.56
C LYS A 146 -17.79 -5.83 -14.16
N VAL A 147 -18.33 -5.03 -15.06
CA VAL A 147 -17.63 -3.89 -15.67
C VAL A 147 -17.18 -2.92 -14.57
N ILE A 148 -15.94 -2.49 -14.68
CA ILE A 148 -15.34 -1.42 -13.89
C ILE A 148 -15.01 -0.27 -14.84
N GLU A 149 -15.20 0.95 -14.38
CA GLU A 149 -15.03 2.14 -15.21
C GLU A 149 -14.05 3.13 -14.56
N TRP A 150 -13.71 4.20 -15.29
CA TRP A 150 -12.89 5.31 -14.80
C TRP A 150 -11.53 4.83 -14.29
N VAL A 151 -10.94 3.89 -15.03
CA VAL A 151 -9.64 3.31 -14.67
C VAL A 151 -8.53 4.23 -15.14
N GLU A 152 -7.99 4.99 -14.21
CA GLU A 152 -6.99 6.02 -14.49
C GLU A 152 -5.94 6.09 -13.38
N ARG A 153 -4.84 6.78 -13.68
CA ARG A 153 -3.86 7.11 -12.65
C ARG A 153 -4.18 8.48 -12.08
N ALA A 154 -4.12 8.59 -10.75
CA ALA A 154 -4.39 9.83 -10.06
C ALA A 154 -3.25 10.17 -9.07
N PRO A 155 -2.79 11.43 -9.03
CA PRO A 155 -1.89 11.89 -7.99
C PRO A 155 -2.63 12.01 -6.65
N THR A 156 -1.93 11.68 -5.56
CA THR A 156 -2.46 11.77 -4.19
C THR A 156 -1.97 13.01 -3.44
N LYS A 157 -2.79 13.46 -2.49
CA LYS A 157 -2.39 14.45 -1.48
C LYS A 157 -1.27 13.89 -0.56
N PRO A 158 -0.41 14.74 0.03
CA PRO A 158 0.50 14.31 1.09
C PRO A 158 -0.26 13.61 2.21
N GLY A 159 0.33 12.53 2.76
CA GLY A 159 -0.29 11.74 3.81
C GLY A 159 -1.30 10.68 3.34
N TYR A 160 -1.59 10.58 2.03
CA TYR A 160 -2.51 9.55 1.53
C TYR A 160 -2.03 8.13 1.85
N LEU A 161 -0.72 7.89 1.70
CA LEU A 161 -0.12 6.61 2.04
C LEU A 161 -0.16 6.34 3.55
N SER A 162 0.11 7.34 4.38
CA SER A 162 0.04 7.18 5.84
C SER A 162 -1.39 6.88 6.29
N GLU A 163 -2.40 7.55 5.71
CA GLU A 163 -3.81 7.26 5.99
C GLU A 163 -4.19 5.85 5.54
N SER A 164 -3.72 5.42 4.37
CA SER A 164 -3.95 4.06 3.86
C SER A 164 -3.36 2.99 4.78
N LEU A 165 -2.14 3.22 5.29
CA LEU A 165 -1.48 2.33 6.25
C LEU A 165 -2.13 2.37 7.64
N PHE A 166 -2.66 3.53 8.04
CA PHE A 166 -3.44 3.69 9.27
C PHE A 166 -4.73 2.86 9.21
N LEU A 167 -5.48 2.93 8.10
CA LEU A 167 -6.67 2.12 7.87
C LEU A 167 -6.35 0.62 7.85
N LEU A 168 -5.23 0.23 7.24
CA LEU A 168 -4.73 -1.15 7.29
C LEU A 168 -4.44 -1.58 8.73
N ALA A 169 -3.79 -0.73 9.52
CA ALA A 169 -3.47 -1.02 10.91
C ALA A 169 -4.70 -1.18 11.79
N ARG A 170 -5.73 -0.35 11.57
CA ARG A 170 -7.02 -0.51 12.29
C ARG A 170 -7.74 -1.79 11.92
N LYS A 171 -7.57 -2.27 10.68
CA LYS A 171 -8.22 -3.47 10.18
C LYS A 171 -7.51 -4.75 10.63
N GLU A 172 -6.21 -4.82 10.46
CA GLU A 172 -5.41 -6.06 10.61
C GLU A 172 -4.47 -6.04 11.82
N GLY A 173 -4.31 -4.90 12.48
CA GLY A 173 -3.37 -4.72 13.59
C GLY A 173 -3.87 -5.29 14.90
N THR A 174 -2.95 -5.80 15.71
CA THR A 174 -3.24 -6.17 17.10
C THR A 174 -3.23 -4.90 17.96
N LEU A 175 -4.37 -4.57 18.54
CA LEU A 175 -4.51 -3.41 19.41
C LEU A 175 -3.81 -3.65 20.76
N ARG A 176 -2.92 -2.74 21.13
CA ARG A 176 -2.32 -2.63 22.46
C ARG A 176 -2.65 -1.27 23.06
N SER A 177 -3.34 -1.27 24.19
CA SER A 177 -3.61 -0.05 24.94
C SER A 177 -2.47 0.18 25.93
N PHE A 178 -1.81 1.33 25.86
CA PHE A 178 -0.83 1.73 26.89
C PHE A 178 -1.52 2.45 28.05
N ASN A 179 -2.42 3.38 27.71
CA ASN A 179 -3.25 4.12 28.63
C ASN A 179 -4.61 4.40 27.97
N HIS A 180 -5.47 5.17 28.64
CA HIS A 180 -6.81 5.50 28.13
C HIS A 180 -6.81 6.39 26.87
N HIS A 181 -5.67 6.99 26.53
CA HIS A 181 -5.55 7.97 25.44
C HIS A 181 -4.76 7.43 24.24
N LEU A 182 -3.80 6.52 24.45
CA LEU A 182 -2.94 6.00 23.41
C LEU A 182 -3.34 4.59 23.01
N LYS A 183 -3.68 4.44 21.73
CA LYS A 183 -3.85 3.14 21.09
C LYS A 183 -2.69 2.87 20.16
N LEU A 184 -2.07 1.71 20.32
CA LEU A 184 -1.06 1.21 19.42
C LEU A 184 -1.63 0.04 18.61
N TYR A 185 -1.48 0.09 17.30
CA TYR A 185 -1.78 -0.99 16.39
C TYR A 185 -0.47 -1.62 15.93
N ASP A 186 -0.27 -2.87 16.34
CA ASP A 186 0.90 -3.68 16.02
C ASP A 186 0.60 -4.54 14.78
N VAL A 187 1.23 -4.25 13.64
CA VAL A 187 0.85 -4.83 12.34
C VAL A 187 1.97 -5.70 11.79
N HIS A 188 1.68 -6.99 11.63
CA HIS A 188 2.54 -7.97 10.98
C HIS A 188 1.92 -8.43 9.65
N ILE A 189 2.25 -7.78 8.55
CA ILE A 189 1.76 -8.16 7.21
C ILE A 189 2.44 -9.45 6.71
N SER A 190 3.69 -9.65 7.10
CA SER A 190 4.45 -10.87 6.82
C SER A 190 5.56 -11.03 7.86
N ARG A 191 6.30 -12.15 7.80
CA ARG A 191 7.50 -12.33 8.64
C ARG A 191 8.58 -11.27 8.42
N SER A 192 8.53 -10.55 7.30
CA SER A 192 9.55 -9.58 6.87
C SER A 192 9.05 -8.14 6.75
N LEU A 193 7.77 -7.88 7.08
CA LEU A 193 7.21 -6.53 7.13
C LEU A 193 6.38 -6.37 8.40
N TRP A 194 6.86 -5.49 9.25
CA TRP A 194 6.26 -5.10 10.52
C TRP A 194 6.26 -3.58 10.60
N PHE A 195 5.14 -3.02 11.06
CA PHE A 195 5.04 -1.61 11.35
C PHE A 195 4.07 -1.38 12.50
N VAL A 196 4.22 -0.21 13.12
CA VAL A 196 3.43 0.21 14.27
C VAL A 196 2.74 1.53 13.93
N VAL A 197 1.47 1.63 14.28
CA VAL A 197 0.68 2.86 14.16
C VAL A 197 0.21 3.25 15.55
N ILE A 198 0.35 4.52 15.90
CA ILE A 198 -0.02 5.01 17.23
C ILE A 198 -1.04 6.13 17.03
N GLU A 199 -2.19 5.97 17.67
CA GLU A 199 -3.31 6.89 17.64
C GLU A 199 -3.43 7.55 19.02
N ASN A 200 -3.41 8.88 19.01
CA ASN A 200 -3.59 9.68 20.21
C ASN A 200 -5.03 10.18 20.28
N HIS A 201 -5.79 9.74 21.29
CA HIS A 201 -7.14 10.19 21.59
C HIS A 201 -7.20 11.28 22.67
N ASP A 202 -6.05 11.78 23.12
CA ASP A 202 -5.98 12.97 23.95
C ASP A 202 -6.25 14.21 23.09
N LYS A 203 -7.02 15.14 23.64
CA LYS A 203 -7.40 16.39 22.96
C LYS A 203 -6.44 17.54 23.24
N PHE A 204 -5.59 17.40 24.25
CA PHE A 204 -4.78 18.50 24.78
C PHE A 204 -3.30 18.19 24.77
N TYR A 205 -2.91 16.93 24.94
CA TYR A 205 -1.51 16.56 25.11
C TYR A 205 -0.92 15.87 23.87
N HIS A 206 0.28 16.31 23.52
CA HIS A 206 1.17 15.60 22.61
C HIS A 206 1.88 14.49 23.39
N TYR A 207 2.05 13.33 22.77
CA TYR A 207 2.85 12.26 23.35
C TYR A 207 4.17 12.13 22.60
N ARG A 208 5.28 12.15 23.34
CA ARG A 208 6.58 11.77 22.81
C ARG A 208 6.71 10.26 22.85
N ILE A 209 7.10 9.68 21.73
CA ILE A 209 7.30 8.24 21.58
C ILE A 209 8.77 8.04 21.26
N SER A 210 9.44 7.27 22.11
CA SER A 210 10.83 6.89 21.91
C SER A 210 10.89 5.38 21.78
N ILE A 211 11.39 4.88 20.65
CA ILE A 211 11.57 3.45 20.40
C ILE A 211 13.04 3.22 20.11
N ASP A 212 13.65 2.32 20.89
CA ASP A 212 15.06 1.95 20.76
C ASP A 212 15.19 0.52 20.20
N PHE A 213 15.87 0.41 19.06
CA PHE A 213 16.19 -0.83 18.36
C PHE A 213 17.66 -1.25 18.49
N THR A 214 18.46 -0.61 19.35
CA THR A 214 19.91 -0.84 19.48
C THR A 214 20.27 -2.30 19.85
N GLY A 215 19.35 -3.04 20.46
CA GLY A 215 19.52 -4.46 20.79
C GLY A 215 18.97 -5.45 19.75
N THR A 216 18.35 -4.98 18.66
CA THR A 216 17.63 -5.84 17.73
C THR A 216 18.48 -6.16 16.49
N ILE A 217 18.61 -7.44 16.18
CA ILE A 217 19.35 -7.92 15.00
C ILE A 217 18.42 -8.08 13.78
N ASN A 218 18.96 -7.89 12.57
CA ASN A 218 18.27 -8.14 11.29
C ASN A 218 17.05 -7.25 10.98
N LEU A 219 16.98 -6.02 11.52
CA LEU A 219 15.97 -5.03 11.12
C LEU A 219 16.53 -4.02 10.12
N LYS A 220 15.73 -3.72 9.10
CA LYS A 220 15.94 -2.55 8.23
C LYS A 220 14.82 -1.56 8.48
N LEU A 221 15.14 -0.44 9.11
CA LEU A 221 14.18 0.59 9.49
C LEU A 221 14.02 1.61 8.36
N SER A 222 12.79 2.07 8.12
CA SER A 222 12.48 3.06 7.08
C SER A 222 13.17 4.42 7.29
N ARG A 223 13.60 4.72 8.53
CA ARG A 223 14.36 5.94 8.87
C ARG A 223 15.88 5.74 8.88
N ASN A 224 16.38 4.51 8.70
CA ASN A 224 17.80 4.16 8.83
C ASN A 224 18.46 4.58 10.17
N VAL A 225 17.68 4.79 11.23
CA VAL A 225 18.17 5.09 12.59
C VAL A 225 17.59 4.08 13.58
N LEU A 226 18.40 3.60 14.52
CA LEU A 226 17.99 2.60 15.53
C LEU A 226 17.19 3.21 16.68
N GLN A 227 17.33 4.52 16.93
CA GLN A 227 16.52 5.24 17.89
C GLN A 227 15.54 6.13 17.13
N ILE A 228 14.24 5.93 17.39
CA ILE A 228 13.17 6.71 16.79
C ILE A 228 12.51 7.52 17.90
N ASP A 229 12.66 8.83 17.83
CA ASP A 229 11.92 9.78 18.65
C ASP A 229 10.90 10.50 17.75
N ASP A 230 9.62 10.41 18.11
CA ASP A 230 8.52 11.06 17.40
C ASP A 230 7.51 11.71 18.36
N TYR A 231 6.71 12.63 17.84
CA TYR A 231 5.63 13.29 18.58
C TYR A 231 4.30 12.98 17.91
N VAL A 232 3.38 12.39 18.67
CA VAL A 232 2.01 12.17 18.21
C VAL A 232 1.15 13.33 18.73
N PRO A 233 0.65 14.20 17.83
CA PRO A 233 -0.18 15.33 18.23
C PRO A 233 -1.56 14.87 18.75
N PRO A 234 -2.28 15.73 19.47
CA PRO A 234 -3.69 15.51 19.81
C PRO A 234 -4.54 15.22 18.57
N GLN A 235 -5.62 14.46 18.75
CA GLN A 235 -6.63 14.30 17.70
C GLN A 235 -7.34 15.64 17.48
N HIS A 236 -7.23 16.19 16.26
CA HIS A 236 -8.00 17.37 15.86
C HIS A 236 -9.47 17.03 15.58
#